data_AF-A0A8K1LM34-F1
#
_entry.id   AF-A0A8K1LM34-F1
#
_cell.length_a   1.000
_cell.length_b   1.000
_cell.length_c   1.000
_cell.angle_alpha   90.00
_cell.angle_beta   90.00
_cell.angle_gamma   90.00
#
_symmetry.space_group_name_H-M   'P 1'
#
loop_
_entity.id
_entity.type
_entity.pdbx_description
1 polymer ?
#
loop_
_entity_poly.entity_id
_entity_poly.type
_entity_poly.pdbx_seq_one_letter_code
_entity_poly.pdbx_strand_id
1 'polypeptide(L)'
;MPGKVMKHLTLETSLHMDEKKIKSCQHGFTKGKSCFTNLIVFYNGAITWVDRGGAVDIVHLDFSKAFDTVSHSILIGRLRECGVDAGTVRWIELDEQQIPEGRNQWHRVLLKITSGVPQY
;
A
#
# COMPACT_ATOMS: atom_id res chain seq x y z
N MET A 1 11.29 -15.17 -3.59
CA MET A 1 11.63 -13.82 -3.08
C MET A 1 10.53 -12.83 -3.50
N PRO A 2 9.40 -12.76 -2.77
CA PRO A 2 8.25 -11.93 -3.16
C PRO A 2 8.20 -10.55 -2.45
N GLY A 3 8.58 -10.46 -1.16
CA GLY A 3 8.39 -9.22 -0.36
C GLY A 3 9.32 -8.06 -0.74
N LYS A 4 10.54 -8.35 -1.20
CA LYS A 4 11.42 -7.35 -1.82
C LYS A 4 10.80 -6.76 -3.09
N VAL A 5 10.01 -7.56 -3.81
CA VAL A 5 9.39 -7.12 -5.05
C VAL A 5 8.20 -6.23 -4.75
N MET A 6 7.38 -6.48 -3.71
CA MET A 6 6.35 -5.50 -3.34
C MET A 6 6.94 -4.18 -2.86
N LYS A 7 7.97 -4.17 -1.99
CA LYS A 7 8.63 -2.91 -1.60
C LYS A 7 9.19 -2.16 -2.79
N HIS A 8 9.83 -2.88 -3.71
CA HIS A 8 10.34 -2.31 -4.95
C HIS A 8 9.22 -1.82 -5.85
N LEU A 9 8.12 -2.57 -5.97
CA LEU A 9 6.95 -2.21 -6.76
C LEU A 9 6.28 -0.96 -6.17
N THR A 10 6.08 -0.86 -4.86
CA THR A 10 5.52 0.34 -4.22
C THR A 10 6.41 1.57 -4.45
N LEU A 11 7.74 1.41 -4.39
CA LEU A 11 8.69 2.50 -4.68
C LEU A 11 8.70 2.87 -6.16
N GLU A 12 8.75 1.88 -7.05
CA GLU A 12 8.77 2.05 -8.51
C GLU A 12 7.44 2.56 -9.06
N THR A 13 6.30 2.11 -8.51
CA THR A 13 4.97 2.65 -8.80
C THR A 13 4.84 4.04 -8.24
N SER A 14 5.35 4.35 -7.04
CA SER A 14 5.39 5.73 -6.55
C SER A 14 6.31 6.64 -7.40
N LEU A 15 7.27 6.09 -8.13
CA LEU A 15 8.14 6.82 -9.06
C LEU A 15 7.50 7.02 -10.46
N HIS A 16 6.73 6.03 -10.93
CA HIS A 16 6.11 6.02 -12.27
C HIS A 16 4.64 6.45 -12.29
N MET A 17 3.97 6.46 -11.15
CA MET A 17 2.63 7.00 -11.02
C MET A 17 2.72 8.52 -11.07
N ASP A 18 2.00 9.10 -12.03
CA ASP A 18 1.78 10.55 -12.11
C ASP A 18 1.42 11.09 -10.72
N GLU A 19 2.09 12.16 -10.29
CA GLU A 19 1.90 12.79 -8.97
C GLU A 19 0.42 13.11 -8.71
N LYS A 20 -0.40 13.18 -9.77
CA LYS A 20 -1.85 13.36 -9.73
C LYS A 20 -2.65 12.17 -9.16
N LYS A 21 -2.09 10.96 -9.10
CA LYS A 21 -2.81 9.76 -8.59
C LYS A 21 -2.67 9.57 -7.08
N ILE A 22 -1.67 10.17 -6.45
CA ILE A 22 -1.43 10.11 -5.00
C ILE A 22 -1.76 11.48 -4.40
N LYS A 23 -2.56 11.51 -3.33
CA LYS A 23 -2.90 12.78 -2.66
C LYS A 23 -1.64 13.44 -2.08
N SER A 24 -1.58 14.76 -2.13
CA SER A 24 -0.46 15.54 -1.56
C SER A 24 -0.27 15.33 -0.06
N CYS A 25 -1.30 14.93 0.68
CA CYS A 25 -1.22 14.59 2.09
C CYS A 25 -0.64 13.18 2.38
N GLN A 26 -0.48 12.32 1.36
CA GLN A 26 0.19 11.02 1.52
C GLN A 26 1.67 11.25 1.75
N HIS A 27 2.17 10.75 2.89
CA HIS A 27 3.59 10.83 3.25
C HIS A 27 4.24 9.45 3.35
N GLY A 28 3.48 8.40 3.65
CA GLY A 28 3.98 7.03 3.67
C GLY A 28 4.29 6.54 2.25
N PHE A 29 5.48 5.94 2.08
CA PHE A 29 5.93 5.38 0.80
C PHE A 29 5.95 6.38 -0.38
N THR A 30 6.10 7.68 -0.11
CA THR A 30 6.19 8.74 -1.12
C THR A 30 7.59 9.34 -1.11
N LYS A 31 8.24 9.41 -2.27
CA LYS A 31 9.59 9.98 -2.40
C LYS A 31 9.62 11.44 -1.93
N GLY A 32 10.66 11.81 -1.20
CA GLY A 32 10.83 13.17 -0.68
C GLY A 32 9.94 13.51 0.52
N LYS A 33 9.11 12.57 1.00
CA LYS A 33 8.29 12.72 2.20
C LYS A 33 8.68 11.70 3.25
N SER A 34 8.49 12.07 4.50
CA SER A 34 8.81 11.26 5.68
C SER A 34 7.74 11.42 6.77
N CYS A 35 7.83 10.59 7.79
CA CYS A 35 7.02 10.75 9.00
C CYS A 35 7.22 12.12 9.65
N PHE A 36 8.46 12.64 9.61
CA PHE A 36 8.78 13.95 10.15
C PHE A 36 8.09 15.08 9.38
N THR A 37 8.15 15.06 8.03
CA THR A 37 7.45 16.07 7.22
C THR A 37 5.93 15.99 7.39
N ASN A 38 5.39 14.78 7.59
CA ASN A 38 3.96 14.59 7.88
C ASN A 38 3.57 15.32 9.17
N LEU A 39 4.38 15.16 10.21
CA LEU A 39 4.16 15.78 11.51
C LEU A 39 4.22 17.31 11.44
N ILE A 40 5.19 17.85 10.69
CA ILE A 40 5.30 19.30 10.47
C ILE A 40 4.06 19.85 9.77
N VAL A 41 3.66 19.24 8.65
CA VAL A 41 2.49 19.69 7.87
C VAL A 41 1.22 19.65 8.73
N PHE A 42 1.06 18.58 9.52
CA PHE A 42 -0.07 18.41 10.42
C PHE A 42 -0.11 19.51 11.50
N TYR A 43 0.98 19.72 12.25
CA TYR A 43 0.99 20.70 13.34
C TYR A 43 0.87 22.14 12.83
N ASN A 44 1.49 22.48 11.71
CA ASN A 44 1.32 23.80 11.11
C ASN A 44 -0.15 24.09 10.80
N GLY A 45 -0.87 23.10 10.26
CA GLY A 45 -2.32 23.21 10.02
C GLY A 45 -3.11 23.36 11.32
N ALA A 46 -2.83 22.52 12.32
CA ALA A 46 -3.51 22.56 13.60
C ALA A 46 -3.30 23.90 14.34
N ILE A 47 -2.06 24.37 14.43
CA ILE A 47 -1.70 25.66 15.06
C ILE A 47 -2.40 26.81 14.33
N THR A 48 -2.39 26.83 13.00
CA THR A 48 -3.07 27.88 12.22
C THR A 48 -4.57 27.95 12.51
N TRP A 49 -5.23 26.80 12.74
CA TRP A 49 -6.64 26.75 13.11
C TRP A 49 -6.88 27.26 14.53
N VAL A 50 -6.02 26.88 15.48
CA VAL A 50 -6.09 27.32 16.87
C VAL A 50 -5.84 28.83 16.99
N ASP A 51 -4.84 29.37 16.27
CA ASP A 51 -4.53 30.80 16.25
C ASP A 51 -5.70 31.66 15.74
N ARG A 52 -6.58 31.08 14.92
CA ARG A 52 -7.81 31.71 14.42
C ARG A 52 -8.99 31.58 15.39
N GLY A 53 -8.76 31.10 16.60
CA GLY A 53 -9.79 30.87 17.62
C GLY A 53 -10.60 29.58 17.42
N GLY A 54 -10.15 28.68 16.54
CA GLY A 54 -10.79 27.38 16.31
C GLY A 54 -10.36 26.32 17.34
N ALA A 55 -11.06 25.18 17.32
CA ALA A 55 -10.68 23.97 18.03
C ALA A 55 -10.29 22.89 17.03
N VAL A 56 -9.37 22.01 17.42
CA VAL A 56 -8.87 20.91 16.58
C VAL A 56 -9.01 19.60 17.35
N ASP A 57 -9.75 18.65 16.78
CA ASP A 57 -9.84 17.28 17.24
C ASP A 57 -9.12 16.33 16.27
N ILE A 58 -8.52 15.26 16.79
CA ILE A 58 -7.72 14.31 16.01
C ILE A 58 -8.34 12.92 16.10
N VAL A 59 -8.64 12.33 14.95
CA VAL A 59 -9.07 10.93 14.84
C VAL A 59 -7.94 10.12 14.22
N HIS A 60 -7.39 9.19 15.00
CA HIS A 60 -6.39 8.24 14.52
C HIS A 60 -7.07 6.96 14.04
N LEU A 61 -6.84 6.59 12.78
CA LEU A 61 -7.31 5.35 12.17
C LEU A 61 -6.12 4.46 11.86
N ASP A 62 -6.22 3.19 12.22
CA ASP A 62 -5.24 2.16 11.87
C ASP A 62 -5.93 0.88 11.42
N PHE A 63 -5.36 0.22 10.41
CA PHE A 63 -5.91 -1.02 9.88
C PHE A 63 -5.20 -2.21 10.52
N SER A 64 -5.96 -3.01 11.27
CA SER A 64 -5.46 -4.28 11.79
C SER A 64 -5.04 -5.19 10.63
N LYS A 65 -3.78 -5.63 10.63
CA LYS A 65 -3.20 -6.50 9.59
C LYS A 65 -3.45 -5.95 8.17
N ALA A 66 -3.17 -4.67 7.96
CA ALA A 66 -3.45 -3.95 6.72
C ALA A 66 -3.00 -4.71 5.46
N PHE A 67 -1.80 -5.29 5.47
CA PHE A 67 -1.28 -6.01 4.30
C PHE A 67 -1.85 -7.42 4.16
N ASP A 68 -2.28 -8.09 5.23
CA ASP A 68 -2.88 -9.44 5.15
C ASP A 68 -4.35 -9.39 4.68
N THR A 69 -4.97 -8.21 4.71
CA THR A 69 -6.40 -8.02 4.42
C THR A 69 -6.67 -7.39 3.06
N VAL A 70 -5.64 -7.00 2.31
CA VAL A 70 -5.81 -6.40 0.97
C VAL A 70 -6.41 -7.42 0.01
N SER A 71 -7.60 -7.15 -0.53
CA SER A 71 -8.21 -8.00 -1.56
C SER A 71 -7.41 -7.95 -2.87
N HIS A 72 -7.08 -9.12 -3.42
CA HIS A 72 -6.31 -9.25 -4.68
C HIS A 72 -7.05 -8.63 -5.85
N SER A 73 -8.35 -8.90 -6.01
CA SER A 73 -9.13 -8.33 -7.13
C SER A 73 -9.17 -6.80 -7.10
N ILE A 74 -9.28 -6.22 -5.91
CA ILE A 74 -9.23 -4.76 -5.72
C ILE A 74 -7.83 -4.23 -6.03
N LEU A 75 -6.78 -4.86 -5.50
CA LEU A 75 -5.39 -4.47 -5.74
C LEU A 75 -5.06 -4.45 -7.22
N ILE A 76 -5.37 -5.54 -7.93
CA ILE A 76 -5.16 -5.67 -9.38
C ILE A 76 -5.94 -4.60 -10.15
N GLY A 77 -7.21 -4.36 -9.80
CA GLY A 77 -8.01 -3.29 -10.40
C GLY A 77 -7.34 -1.93 -10.25
N ARG A 78 -6.84 -1.62 -9.04
CA ARG A 78 -6.12 -0.37 -8.76
C ARG A 78 -4.81 -0.26 -9.52
N LEU A 79 -4.01 -1.32 -9.62
CA LEU A 79 -2.75 -1.30 -10.38
C LEU A 79 -2.99 -0.97 -11.86
N ARG A 80 -4.04 -1.54 -12.46
CA ARG A 80 -4.44 -1.24 -13.84
C ARG A 80 -4.89 0.22 -14.01
N GLU A 81 -5.72 0.74 -13.10
CA GLU A 81 -6.11 2.17 -13.07
C GLU A 81 -4.90 3.10 -12.90
N CYS A 82 -3.89 2.64 -12.17
CA CYS A 82 -2.64 3.36 -11.95
C CYS A 82 -1.74 3.38 -13.20
N GLY A 83 -2.06 2.60 -14.23
CA GLY A 83 -1.32 2.57 -15.50
C GLY A 83 -0.08 1.68 -15.44
N VAL A 84 -0.02 0.75 -14.47
CA VAL A 84 1.02 -0.29 -14.44
C VAL A 84 0.85 -1.18 -15.67
N ASP A 85 1.96 -1.55 -16.30
CA ASP A 85 1.90 -2.33 -17.53
C ASP A 85 1.27 -3.72 -17.31
N ALA A 86 0.60 -4.22 -18.35
CA ALA A 86 -0.14 -5.47 -18.28
C ALA A 86 0.74 -6.69 -17.97
N GLY A 87 2.03 -6.66 -18.32
CA GLY A 87 2.98 -7.73 -18.04
C GLY A 87 3.27 -7.82 -16.53
N THR A 88 3.56 -6.68 -15.90
CA THR A 88 3.76 -6.56 -14.46
C THR A 88 2.52 -6.92 -13.68
N VAL A 89 1.33 -6.44 -14.08
CA VAL A 89 0.06 -6.80 -13.43
C VAL A 89 -0.18 -8.32 -13.50
N ARG A 90 0.03 -8.93 -14.67
CA ARG A 90 -0.13 -10.38 -14.83
C ARG A 90 0.88 -11.17 -13.98
N TRP A 91 2.09 -10.67 -13.82
CA TRP A 91 3.10 -11.31 -12.99
C TRP A 91 2.69 -11.31 -11.51
N ILE A 92 2.13 -10.20 -11.01
CA ILE A 92 1.60 -10.09 -9.64
C ILE A 92 0.40 -11.03 -9.44
N GLU A 93 -0.54 -11.08 -10.39
CA GLU A 93 -1.69 -11.99 -10.35
C GLU A 93 -1.29 -13.47 -10.21
N LEU A 94 -0.17 -13.86 -10.84
CA LEU A 94 0.34 -15.24 -10.81
C LEU A 94 1.07 -15.55 -9.50
N ASP A 95 1.83 -14.60 -8.95
CA ASP A 95 2.56 -14.76 -7.69
C ASP A 95 1.58 -14.87 -6.50
N GLU A 96 0.50 -14.08 -6.50
CA GLU A 96 -0.56 -14.13 -5.47
C GLU A 96 -1.34 -15.46 -5.45
N GLN A 97 -1.30 -16.24 -6.54
CA GLN A 97 -1.97 -17.54 -6.66
C GLN A 97 -1.10 -18.74 -6.23
N GLN A 98 0.18 -18.56 -5.89
CA GLN A 98 1.14 -19.66 -5.70
C GLN A 98 1.95 -19.60 -4.39
N ILE A 99 1.31 -19.41 -3.24
CA ILE A 99 1.99 -19.60 -1.95
C ILE A 99 1.87 -21.08 -1.52
N PRO A 100 2.96 -21.87 -1.46
CA PRO A 100 2.88 -23.24 -0.95
C PRO A 100 2.77 -23.22 0.57
N GLU A 101 1.70 -23.80 1.12
CA GLU A 101 1.65 -24.16 2.53
C GLU A 101 2.68 -25.26 2.85
N GLY A 102 3.45 -25.07 3.92
CA GLY A 102 3.91 -26.14 4.81
C GLY A 102 4.93 -27.15 4.29
N ARG A 103 5.97 -27.40 5.10
CA ARG A 103 6.99 -28.46 4.90
C ARG A 103 6.44 -29.88 5.20
N ASN A 104 5.31 -30.27 4.64
CA ASN A 104 4.77 -31.61 4.82
C ASN A 104 3.88 -32.02 3.65
N GLN A 105 4.20 -33.22 3.17
CA GLN A 105 3.88 -33.77 1.87
C GLN A 105 2.45 -34.30 1.79
N TRP A 106 1.87 -34.21 0.58
CA TRP A 106 0.65 -34.87 0.10
C TRP A 106 -0.68 -34.24 0.54
N HIS A 107 -1.11 -33.21 -0.18
CA HIS A 107 -2.46 -33.01 -0.76
C HIS A 107 -2.45 -31.60 -1.36
N ARG A 108 -2.27 -31.47 -2.69
CA ARG A 108 -2.36 -30.16 -3.39
C ARG A 108 -3.83 -29.72 -3.43
N VAL A 109 -4.33 -29.23 -2.31
CA VAL A 109 -5.46 -28.31 -2.34
C VAL A 109 -4.85 -26.92 -2.51
N LEU A 110 -4.84 -26.40 -3.74
CA LEU A 110 -4.56 -24.99 -3.95
C LEU A 110 -5.74 -24.22 -3.35
N LEU A 111 -5.69 -23.91 -2.06
CA LEU A 111 -6.60 -22.92 -1.50
C LEU A 111 -6.23 -21.60 -2.16
N LYS A 112 -7.13 -21.12 -3.01
CA LYS A 112 -7.00 -19.81 -3.64
C LYS A 112 -7.05 -18.76 -2.54
N ILE A 113 -5.90 -18.20 -2.19
CA ILE A 113 -5.84 -17.02 -1.35
C ILE A 113 -6.46 -15.86 -2.15
N THR A 114 -7.38 -15.13 -1.53
CA THR A 114 -8.09 -14.02 -2.18
C THR A 114 -7.72 -12.65 -1.62
N SER A 115 -6.93 -12.63 -0.54
CA SER A 115 -6.48 -11.42 0.12
C SER A 115 -5.12 -11.64 0.78
N GLY A 116 -4.38 -10.55 0.93
CA GLY A 116 -3.11 -10.53 1.62
C GLY A 116 -1.94 -10.35 0.69
N VAL A 117 -0.94 -9.64 1.18
CA VAL A 117 0.28 -9.28 0.48
C VAL A 117 1.48 -9.76 1.29
N PRO A 118 2.52 -10.36 0.69
CA PRO A 118 3.72 -10.78 1.40
C PRO A 118 4.50 -9.60 2.02
N GLN A 119 4.82 -9.68 3.32
CA GLN A 119 5.36 -8.53 4.10
C GLN A 119 6.89 -8.50 4.29
N TYR A 120 7.67 -9.40 3.68
CA TYR A 120 9.11 -9.57 3.96
C TYR A 120 9.96 -8.29 3.79
#